data_AF-A0A960HHG2-F1
#
_entry.id   AF-A0A960HHG2-F1
#
_cell.length_a   1.000
_cell.length_b   1.000
_cell.length_c   1.000
_cell.angle_alpha   90.00
_cell.angle_beta   90.00
_cell.angle_gamma   90.00
#
_symmetry.space_group_name_H-M   'P 1'
#
loop_
_entity.id
_entity.type
_entity.pdbx_description
1 polymer ?
#
loop_
_entity_poly.entity_id
_entity_poly.type
_entity_poly.pdbx_seq_one_letter_code
_entity_poly.pdbx_strand_id
1 'polypeptide(L)'
;MTTDADRRAALAAAKLGALARARFGDVGPEARAGSFPDGASLVEPAGGRAWILLGADAPHRLGAALALADRAGVGALHLLVEGADAAADAAVLARRAQLFAAPPAVWLVVGTELEAVAPAPPGSDPAPPPEAELYRPVLDDAGLEVVVEGGHLIGELHGLEVARVVVDEGGSAHVEAGVGRFDREVGAMMFAELAETDALARAVEFVARHRRAGAPRHPLNQLVPDRWLRSVLVAEPARVGARELQPVGSAIARTSLRARGVATAVGTDLDGRPLVVTCSTGVDLELVPSAADDRLAHAPDARLVLAVPERDALPVTTELARHLRRPAEVVAVADDWAAAAEGLS
;
A
#
# COMPACT_ATOMS: atom_id res chain seq x y z
N MET A 1 27.41 -26.84 -6.47
CA MET A 1 26.07 -27.41 -6.22
C MET A 1 25.07 -26.28 -6.41
N THR A 2 24.14 -26.40 -7.35
CA THR A 2 23.09 -25.39 -7.60
C THR A 2 22.12 -25.38 -6.43
N THR A 3 21.83 -24.21 -5.87
CA THR A 3 20.87 -24.11 -4.76
C THR A 3 19.43 -24.28 -5.27
N ASP A 4 18.49 -24.57 -4.37
CA ASP A 4 17.07 -24.62 -4.73
C ASP A 4 16.56 -23.28 -5.29
N ALA A 5 17.05 -22.17 -4.73
CA ALA A 5 16.73 -20.82 -5.20
C ALA A 5 17.24 -20.58 -6.64
N ASP A 6 18.48 -20.97 -6.94
CA ASP A 6 19.04 -20.85 -8.30
C ASP A 6 18.25 -21.70 -9.31
N ARG A 7 17.82 -22.90 -8.90
CA ARG A 7 16.99 -23.76 -9.75
C ARG A 7 15.62 -23.13 -10.01
N ARG A 8 14.96 -22.58 -8.99
CA ARG A 8 13.69 -21.87 -9.16
C ARG A 8 13.82 -20.66 -10.08
N ALA A 9 14.87 -19.85 -9.91
CA ALA A 9 15.13 -18.70 -10.78
C ALA A 9 15.36 -19.11 -12.24
N ALA A 10 16.13 -20.18 -12.49
CA ALA A 10 16.35 -20.70 -13.83
C ALA A 10 15.06 -21.22 -14.49
N LEU A 11 14.19 -21.89 -13.71
CA LEU A 11 12.89 -22.36 -14.20
C LEU A 11 11.96 -21.18 -14.55
N ALA A 12 11.90 -20.15 -13.71
CA ALA A 12 11.12 -18.94 -13.97
C ALA A 12 11.60 -18.23 -15.26
N ALA A 13 12.91 -18.09 -15.44
CA ALA A 13 13.49 -17.49 -16.64
C ALA A 13 13.19 -18.33 -17.91
N ALA A 14 13.30 -19.66 -17.82
CA ALA A 14 12.98 -20.55 -18.93
C ALA A 14 11.50 -20.49 -19.32
N LYS A 15 10.60 -20.49 -18.31
CA LYS A 15 9.15 -20.33 -18.51
C LYS A 15 8.82 -19.00 -19.16
N LEU A 16 9.35 -17.89 -18.64
CA LEU A 16 9.17 -16.56 -19.20
C LEU A 16 9.59 -16.50 -20.68
N GLY A 17 10.77 -17.03 -21.01
CA GLY A 17 11.24 -17.08 -22.39
C GLY A 17 10.34 -17.90 -23.31
N ALA A 18 9.79 -19.02 -22.82
CA ALA A 18 8.84 -19.83 -23.58
C ALA A 18 7.51 -19.10 -23.84
N LEU A 19 6.93 -18.49 -22.79
CA LEU A 19 5.69 -17.71 -22.88
C LEU A 19 5.84 -16.50 -23.81
N ALA A 20 6.96 -15.78 -23.69
CA ALA A 20 7.25 -14.64 -24.54
C ALA A 20 7.33 -15.03 -26.03
N ARG A 21 8.03 -16.13 -26.35
CA ARG A 21 8.12 -16.63 -27.72
C ARG A 21 6.78 -17.10 -28.27
N ALA A 22 6.03 -17.86 -27.48
CA ALA A 22 4.74 -18.38 -27.89
C ALA A 22 3.74 -17.27 -28.23
N ARG A 23 3.68 -16.21 -27.42
CA ARG A 23 2.68 -15.15 -27.56
C ARG A 23 3.08 -14.00 -28.50
N PHE A 24 4.38 -13.66 -28.54
CA PHE A 24 4.89 -12.44 -29.20
C PHE A 24 5.83 -12.73 -30.38
N GLY A 25 6.03 -14.01 -30.73
CA GLY A 25 6.91 -14.42 -31.82
C GLY A 25 8.38 -14.38 -31.42
N ASP A 26 9.28 -14.13 -32.37
CA ASP A 26 10.71 -14.16 -32.10
C ASP A 26 11.11 -13.08 -31.09
N VAL A 27 11.70 -13.58 -29.99
CA VAL A 27 12.46 -12.80 -29.02
C VAL A 27 13.88 -12.71 -29.57
N GLY A 28 14.36 -11.50 -29.82
CA GLY A 28 15.64 -11.24 -30.46
C GLY A 28 16.82 -11.82 -29.67
N PRO A 29 17.93 -12.11 -30.37
CA PRO A 29 19.10 -12.77 -29.79
C PRO A 29 19.80 -11.94 -28.69
N GLU A 30 19.56 -10.63 -28.66
CA GLU A 30 20.11 -9.72 -27.63
C GLU A 30 19.22 -9.59 -26.39
N ALA A 31 18.10 -10.32 -26.31
CA ALA A 31 17.24 -10.30 -25.13
C ALA A 31 17.99 -10.82 -23.91
N ARG A 32 17.94 -10.05 -22.82
CA ARG A 32 18.68 -10.32 -21.58
C ARG A 32 17.73 -10.83 -20.53
N ALA A 33 17.91 -12.08 -20.11
CA ALA A 33 17.22 -12.64 -18.96
C ALA A 33 17.80 -12.05 -17.66
N GLY A 34 16.96 -11.85 -16.67
CA GLY A 34 17.30 -11.36 -15.33
C GLY A 34 16.36 -11.94 -14.28
N SER A 35 16.69 -11.72 -13.01
CA SER A 35 15.83 -12.09 -11.89
C SER A 35 14.84 -10.98 -11.56
N PHE A 36 13.70 -11.39 -11.01
CA PHE A 36 12.71 -10.49 -10.42
C PHE A 36 12.20 -11.14 -9.12
N PRO A 37 11.81 -10.38 -8.08
CA PRO A 37 11.24 -10.97 -6.86
C PRO A 37 10.11 -11.95 -7.17
N ASP A 38 10.26 -13.19 -6.71
CA ASP A 38 9.33 -14.30 -6.96
C ASP A 38 8.96 -14.50 -8.44
N GLY A 39 9.93 -14.26 -9.34
CA GLY A 39 9.70 -14.29 -10.78
C GLY A 39 10.97 -14.16 -11.63
N ALA A 40 10.81 -13.64 -12.83
CA ALA A 40 11.89 -13.42 -13.79
C ALA A 40 11.62 -12.21 -14.67
N SER A 41 12.66 -11.65 -15.27
CA SER A 41 12.57 -10.58 -16.26
C SER A 41 13.25 -10.98 -17.56
N LEU A 42 12.74 -10.50 -18.69
CA LEU A 42 13.34 -10.63 -20.00
C LEU A 42 13.25 -9.28 -20.70
N VAL A 43 14.39 -8.67 -20.98
CA VAL A 43 14.47 -7.32 -21.56
C VAL A 43 15.07 -7.41 -22.96
N GLU A 44 14.37 -6.86 -23.94
CA GLU A 44 14.84 -6.76 -25.33
C GLU A 44 14.92 -5.28 -25.74
N PRO A 45 16.07 -4.62 -25.50
CA PRO A 45 16.21 -3.19 -25.78
C PRO A 45 16.01 -2.83 -27.26
N ALA A 46 16.54 -3.65 -28.18
CA ALA A 46 16.41 -3.42 -29.62
C ALA A 46 14.95 -3.47 -30.11
N GLY A 47 14.12 -4.30 -29.47
CA GLY A 47 12.69 -4.37 -29.73
C GLY A 47 11.87 -3.36 -28.93
N GLY A 48 12.48 -2.64 -27.98
CA GLY A 48 11.80 -1.72 -27.07
C GLY A 48 10.81 -2.43 -26.13
N ARG A 49 11.03 -3.71 -25.81
CA ARG A 49 10.09 -4.55 -25.05
C ARG A 49 10.72 -5.12 -23.78
N ALA A 50 9.90 -5.31 -22.75
CA ALA A 50 10.24 -6.12 -21.58
C ALA A 50 9.06 -7.01 -21.19
N TRP A 51 9.37 -8.22 -20.73
CA TRP A 51 8.42 -9.14 -20.11
C TRP A 51 8.87 -9.44 -18.69
N ILE A 52 7.92 -9.48 -17.76
CA ILE A 52 8.19 -9.84 -16.37
C ILE A 52 7.18 -10.91 -15.95
N LEU A 53 7.68 -12.05 -15.50
CA LEU A 53 6.89 -13.08 -14.84
C LEU A 53 6.77 -12.70 -13.36
N LEU A 54 5.53 -12.60 -12.87
CA LEU A 54 5.18 -12.26 -11.51
C LEU A 54 4.49 -13.47 -10.86
N GLY A 55 5.09 -13.97 -9.77
CA GLY A 55 4.47 -14.98 -8.92
C GLY A 55 3.61 -14.33 -7.83
N ALA A 56 3.89 -14.68 -6.57
CA ALA A 56 3.15 -14.17 -5.43
C ALA A 56 3.23 -12.65 -5.29
N ASP A 57 2.14 -12.05 -4.78
CA ASP A 57 2.05 -10.63 -4.47
C ASP A 57 2.21 -9.73 -5.72
N ALA A 58 1.79 -10.23 -6.88
CA ALA A 58 1.91 -9.54 -8.17
C ALA A 58 1.33 -8.11 -8.18
N PRO A 59 0.23 -7.79 -7.47
CA PRO A 59 -0.24 -6.41 -7.38
C PRO A 59 0.85 -5.47 -6.87
N HIS A 60 1.63 -5.83 -5.85
CA HIS A 60 2.66 -4.97 -5.26
C HIS A 60 4.02 -5.02 -5.98
N ARG A 61 4.02 -5.27 -7.29
CA ARG A 61 5.24 -5.35 -8.12
C ARG A 61 5.26 -4.37 -9.29
N LEU A 62 4.18 -3.60 -9.50
CA LEU A 62 4.03 -2.72 -10.66
C LEU A 62 5.09 -1.62 -10.70
N GLY A 63 5.38 -0.97 -9.59
CA GLY A 63 6.36 0.12 -9.51
C GLY A 63 7.78 -0.36 -9.78
N ALA A 64 8.14 -1.53 -9.25
CA ALA A 64 9.43 -2.15 -9.55
C ALA A 64 9.55 -2.56 -11.03
N ALA A 65 8.47 -3.05 -11.62
CA ALA A 65 8.40 -3.40 -13.03
C ALA A 65 8.56 -2.16 -13.94
N LEU A 66 7.89 -1.06 -13.62
CA LEU A 66 8.00 0.22 -14.33
C LEU A 66 9.42 0.79 -14.23
N ALA A 67 10.00 0.82 -13.03
CA ALA A 67 11.38 1.30 -12.83
C ALA A 67 12.40 0.46 -13.62
N LEU A 68 12.17 -0.86 -13.75
CA LEU A 68 13.01 -1.73 -14.57
C LEU A 68 12.88 -1.36 -16.07
N ALA A 69 11.67 -1.12 -16.56
CA ALA A 69 11.42 -0.74 -17.94
C ALA A 69 12.06 0.62 -18.27
N ASP A 70 11.89 1.62 -17.40
CA ASP A 70 12.47 2.95 -17.56
C ASP A 70 14.00 2.89 -17.63
N ARG A 71 14.62 2.16 -16.70
CA ARG A 71 16.08 1.96 -16.68
C ARG A 71 16.58 1.24 -17.93
N ALA A 72 15.78 0.35 -18.49
CA ALA A 72 16.10 -0.36 -19.72
C ALA A 72 15.81 0.45 -21.00
N GLY A 73 15.12 1.60 -20.88
CA GLY A 73 14.72 2.43 -22.01
C GLY A 73 13.70 1.74 -22.92
N VAL A 74 12.85 0.86 -22.38
CA VAL A 74 11.85 0.11 -23.16
C VAL A 74 10.45 0.70 -22.96
N GLY A 75 9.70 0.83 -24.06
CA GLY A 75 8.37 1.45 -24.05
C GLY A 75 7.21 0.46 -23.95
N ALA A 76 7.44 -0.82 -24.23
CA ALA A 76 6.42 -1.87 -24.15
C ALA A 76 6.73 -2.84 -23.00
N LEU A 77 5.97 -2.72 -21.90
CA LEU A 77 6.09 -3.61 -20.74
C LEU A 77 4.92 -4.61 -20.70
N HIS A 78 5.24 -5.89 -20.59
CA HIS A 78 4.29 -6.98 -20.45
C HIS A 78 4.46 -7.68 -19.09
N LEU A 79 3.40 -7.73 -18.29
CA LEU A 79 3.38 -8.36 -16.97
C LEU A 79 2.60 -9.66 -17.07
N LEU A 80 3.24 -10.78 -16.76
CA LEU A 80 2.68 -12.13 -16.85
C LEU A 80 2.47 -12.64 -15.42
N VAL A 81 1.22 -12.88 -15.02
CA VAL A 81 0.87 -13.23 -13.65
C VAL A 81 0.55 -14.71 -13.54
N GLU A 82 1.16 -15.37 -12.56
CA GLU A 82 0.94 -16.78 -12.23
C GLU A 82 0.79 -17.01 -10.72
N GLY A 83 0.24 -18.15 -10.33
CA GLY A 83 0.00 -18.49 -8.92
C GLY A 83 -1.44 -18.88 -8.64
N ALA A 84 -1.75 -19.13 -7.36
CA ALA A 84 -3.08 -19.56 -6.93
C ALA A 84 -4.15 -18.47 -7.17
N ASP A 85 -3.80 -17.22 -6.86
CA ASP A 85 -4.71 -16.06 -6.96
C ASP A 85 -4.51 -15.24 -8.26
N ALA A 86 -3.82 -15.83 -9.24
CA ALA A 86 -3.31 -15.12 -10.41
C ALA A 86 -4.39 -14.36 -11.21
N ALA A 87 -5.61 -14.90 -11.30
CA ALA A 87 -6.70 -14.24 -12.00
C ALA A 87 -7.15 -12.94 -11.31
N ALA A 88 -7.29 -12.97 -9.98
CA ALA A 88 -7.66 -11.79 -9.19
C ALA A 88 -6.52 -10.77 -9.16
N ASP A 89 -5.29 -11.24 -8.94
CA ASP A 89 -4.09 -10.42 -8.93
C ASP A 89 -3.85 -9.73 -10.28
N ALA A 90 -4.02 -10.45 -11.39
CA ALA A 90 -3.89 -9.89 -12.73
C ALA A 90 -4.96 -8.84 -13.01
N ALA A 91 -6.20 -9.02 -12.54
CA ALA A 91 -7.25 -8.03 -12.72
C ALA A 91 -6.96 -6.73 -11.93
N VAL A 92 -6.48 -6.85 -10.69
CA VAL A 92 -6.04 -5.69 -9.88
C VAL A 92 -4.81 -5.02 -10.50
N LEU A 93 -3.83 -5.79 -10.95
CA LEU A 93 -2.65 -5.27 -11.63
C LEU A 93 -3.01 -4.56 -12.95
N ALA A 94 -3.96 -5.10 -13.72
CA ALA A 94 -4.47 -4.48 -14.95
C ALA A 94 -5.18 -3.15 -14.66
N ARG A 95 -5.99 -3.07 -13.59
CA ARG A 95 -6.59 -1.81 -13.11
C ARG A 95 -5.53 -0.75 -12.81
N ARG A 96 -4.50 -1.12 -12.04
CA ARG A 96 -3.41 -0.19 -11.67
C ARG A 96 -2.56 0.20 -12.88
N ALA A 97 -2.23 -0.75 -13.75
CA ALA A 97 -1.48 -0.51 -14.98
C ALA A 97 -2.17 0.52 -15.89
N GLN A 98 -3.51 0.49 -15.95
CA GLN A 98 -4.26 1.46 -16.71
C GLN A 98 -4.03 2.89 -16.21
N LEU A 99 -3.66 3.14 -14.95
CA LEU A 99 -3.49 4.50 -14.43
C LEU A 99 -2.30 5.27 -15.02
N PHE A 100 -1.45 4.60 -15.80
CA PHE A 100 -0.27 5.15 -16.46
C PHE A 100 -0.55 5.58 -17.91
N ALA A 101 0.15 6.61 -18.37
CA ALA A 101 0.01 7.16 -19.72
C ALA A 101 0.40 6.15 -20.81
N ALA A 102 1.45 5.36 -20.55
CA ALA A 102 1.81 4.18 -21.31
C ALA A 102 1.54 2.93 -20.45
N PRO A 103 0.31 2.38 -20.47
CA PRO A 103 -0.08 1.32 -19.56
C PRO A 103 0.64 0.00 -19.91
N PRO A 104 1.30 -0.66 -18.93
CA PRO A 104 1.78 -2.02 -19.12
C PRO A 104 0.65 -2.97 -19.50
N ALA A 105 0.92 -3.91 -20.41
CA ALA A 105 -0.04 -4.95 -20.77
C ALA A 105 0.04 -6.09 -19.76
N VAL A 106 -1.09 -6.49 -19.18
CA VAL A 106 -1.17 -7.54 -18.16
C VAL A 106 -1.79 -8.81 -18.74
N TRP A 107 -1.19 -9.95 -18.43
CA TRP A 107 -1.55 -11.27 -18.94
C TRP A 107 -1.69 -12.27 -17.80
N LEU A 108 -2.72 -13.11 -17.86
CA LEU A 108 -2.85 -14.29 -17.01
C LEU A 108 -2.14 -15.47 -17.68
N VAL A 109 -1.29 -16.17 -16.93
CA VAL A 109 -0.66 -17.40 -17.39
C VAL A 109 -1.61 -18.59 -17.18
N VAL A 110 -2.13 -19.17 -18.26
CA VAL A 110 -3.00 -20.35 -18.22
C VAL A 110 -2.26 -21.53 -18.87
N GLY A 111 -1.65 -22.37 -18.04
CA GLY A 111 -0.76 -23.44 -18.50
C GLY A 111 0.47 -22.88 -19.21
N THR A 112 0.50 -22.97 -20.54
CA THR A 112 1.57 -22.44 -21.42
C THR A 112 1.12 -21.26 -22.28
N GLU A 113 -0.11 -20.79 -22.09
CA GLU A 113 -0.71 -19.70 -22.87
C GLU A 113 -0.83 -18.42 -22.04
N LEU A 114 -0.98 -17.30 -22.74
CA LEU A 114 -1.20 -15.98 -22.15
C LEU A 114 -2.57 -15.43 -22.56
N GLU A 115 -3.42 -15.21 -21.57
CA GLU A 115 -4.74 -14.62 -21.75
C GLU A 115 -4.74 -13.15 -21.33
N ALA A 116 -5.37 -12.28 -22.12
CA ALA A 116 -5.54 -10.89 -21.76
C ALA A 116 -6.56 -10.78 -20.61
N VAL A 117 -6.30 -9.89 -19.65
CA VAL A 117 -7.13 -9.75 -18.45
C VAL A 117 -7.85 -8.41 -18.46
N ALA A 118 -9.15 -8.44 -18.19
CA ALA A 118 -9.92 -7.23 -17.98
C ALA A 118 -9.54 -6.60 -16.62
N PRO A 119 -9.44 -5.26 -16.52
CA PRO A 119 -9.16 -4.60 -15.26
C PRO A 119 -10.28 -4.85 -14.24
N ALA A 120 -9.91 -5.05 -12.99
CA ALA A 120 -10.86 -5.01 -11.88
C ALA A 120 -11.53 -3.62 -11.80
N PRO A 121 -12.76 -3.53 -11.26
CA PRO A 121 -13.35 -2.22 -10.91
C PRO A 121 -12.46 -1.49 -9.88
N PRO A 122 -12.59 -0.16 -9.73
CA PRO A 122 -11.97 0.60 -8.64
C PRO A 122 -12.07 -0.14 -7.31
N GLY A 123 -10.99 -0.09 -6.51
CA GLY A 123 -11.03 -0.60 -5.15
C GLY A 123 -12.13 0.13 -4.37
N SER A 124 -12.82 -0.58 -3.49
CA SER A 124 -13.77 0.03 -2.56
C SER A 124 -13.48 -0.50 -1.18
N ASP A 125 -13.31 0.40 -0.22
CA ASP A 125 -13.29 0.01 1.18
C ASP A 125 -14.74 -0.15 1.67
N PRO A 126 -15.17 -1.35 2.08
CA PRO A 126 -16.53 -1.54 2.57
C PRO A 126 -16.80 -0.63 3.78
N ALA A 127 -18.04 -0.14 3.89
CA ALA A 127 -18.47 0.48 5.14
C ALA A 127 -18.42 -0.56 6.28
N PRO A 128 -18.09 -0.16 7.52
CA PRO A 128 -18.18 -1.07 8.64
C PRO A 128 -19.64 -1.49 8.89
N PRO A 129 -19.88 -2.66 9.51
CA PRO A 129 -21.22 -3.04 9.94
C PRO A 129 -21.87 -1.94 10.81
N PRO A 130 -23.18 -1.68 10.70
CA PRO A 130 -23.86 -0.65 11.49
C PRO A 130 -23.64 -0.79 13.00
N GLU A 131 -23.57 -2.03 13.50
CA GLU A 131 -23.32 -2.35 14.90
C GLU A 131 -21.91 -1.92 15.33
N ALA A 132 -20.93 -2.07 14.43
CA ALA A 132 -19.57 -1.61 14.69
C ALA A 132 -19.48 -0.07 14.69
N GLU A 133 -20.24 0.60 13.81
CA GLU A 133 -20.25 2.06 13.71
C GLU A 133 -20.71 2.75 15.01
N LEU A 134 -21.54 2.08 15.83
CA LEU A 134 -21.96 2.57 17.14
C LEU A 134 -20.79 2.77 18.12
N TYR A 135 -19.64 2.14 17.88
CA TYR A 135 -18.44 2.26 18.71
C TYR A 135 -17.53 3.41 18.30
N ARG A 136 -17.83 4.16 17.23
CA ARG A 136 -17.03 5.33 16.85
C ARG A 136 -16.84 6.33 18.01
N PRO A 137 -17.89 6.75 18.74
CA PRO A 137 -17.71 7.64 19.88
C PRO A 137 -16.83 7.05 21.00
N VAL A 138 -16.86 5.72 21.20
CA VAL A 138 -16.02 5.05 22.21
C VAL A 138 -14.54 5.15 21.86
N LEU A 139 -14.20 5.00 20.58
CA LEU A 139 -12.83 5.16 20.10
C LEU A 139 -12.39 6.63 20.12
N ASP A 140 -13.27 7.55 19.70
CA ASP A 140 -13.02 9.00 19.74
C ASP A 140 -12.78 9.49 21.19
N ASP A 141 -13.63 9.07 22.14
CA ASP A 141 -13.51 9.40 23.57
C ASP A 141 -12.23 8.82 24.20
N ALA A 142 -11.69 7.74 23.63
CA ALA A 142 -10.41 7.16 24.02
C ALA A 142 -9.20 7.90 23.39
N GLY A 143 -9.43 8.97 22.61
CA GLY A 143 -8.39 9.77 21.97
C GLY A 143 -7.75 9.10 20.75
N LEU A 144 -8.45 8.18 20.08
CA LEU A 144 -7.97 7.49 18.89
C LEU A 144 -8.46 8.16 17.61
N GLU A 145 -7.61 8.19 16.58
CA GLU A 145 -8.03 8.51 15.21
C GLU A 145 -8.82 7.31 14.66
N VAL A 146 -10.09 7.51 14.30
CA VAL A 146 -10.96 6.42 13.83
C VAL A 146 -10.88 6.29 12.31
N VAL A 147 -10.47 5.10 11.84
CA VAL A 147 -10.27 4.78 10.42
C VAL A 147 -11.12 3.57 10.05
N VAL A 148 -11.67 3.56 8.85
CA VAL A 148 -12.25 2.35 8.24
C VAL A 148 -11.19 1.72 7.34
N GLU A 149 -10.91 0.43 7.52
CA GLU A 149 -10.05 -0.33 6.63
C GLU A 149 -10.53 -1.78 6.49
N GLY A 150 -10.80 -2.21 5.27
CA GLY A 150 -11.30 -3.55 4.95
C GLY A 150 -12.68 -3.82 5.57
N GLY A 151 -13.53 -2.80 5.72
CA GLY A 151 -14.81 -2.92 6.41
C GLY A 151 -14.71 -3.01 7.94
N HIS A 152 -13.54 -2.78 8.52
CA HIS A 152 -13.39 -2.74 9.98
C HIS A 152 -13.28 -1.31 10.49
N LEU A 153 -13.96 -1.01 11.59
CA LEU A 153 -13.75 0.23 12.34
C LEU A 153 -12.53 0.05 13.25
N ILE A 154 -11.51 0.88 13.04
CA ILE A 154 -10.19 0.79 13.69
C ILE A 154 -9.92 2.09 14.44
N GLY A 155 -9.40 1.99 15.67
CA GLY A 155 -8.87 3.11 16.42
C GLY A 155 -7.34 3.13 16.39
N GLU A 156 -6.77 4.20 15.85
CA GLU A 156 -5.32 4.37 15.68
C GLU A 156 -4.75 5.43 16.62
N LEU A 157 -3.60 5.14 17.22
CA LEU A 157 -2.79 6.14 17.93
C LEU A 157 -1.53 6.44 17.11
N HIS A 158 -1.43 7.66 16.57
CA HIS A 158 -0.37 8.05 15.64
C HIS A 158 -0.15 7.01 14.52
N GLY A 159 -1.27 6.61 13.90
CA GLY A 159 -1.31 5.65 12.80
C GLY A 159 -1.14 4.17 13.18
N LEU A 160 -0.93 3.83 14.46
CA LEU A 160 -0.83 2.44 14.90
C LEU A 160 -2.20 1.95 15.38
N GLU A 161 -2.72 0.86 14.79
CA GLU A 161 -3.94 0.19 15.27
C GLU A 161 -3.76 -0.24 16.73
N VAL A 162 -4.54 0.36 17.63
CA VAL A 162 -4.63 0.02 19.06
C VAL A 162 -5.95 -0.65 19.38
N ALA A 163 -6.98 -0.44 18.56
CA ALA A 163 -8.30 -1.03 18.76
C ALA A 163 -8.95 -1.39 17.43
N ARG A 164 -9.74 -2.47 17.44
CA ARG A 164 -10.59 -2.88 16.32
C ARG A 164 -11.95 -3.28 16.85
N VAL A 165 -13.00 -2.81 16.20
CA VAL A 165 -14.37 -3.26 16.50
C VAL A 165 -14.67 -4.51 15.70
N VAL A 166 -15.09 -5.57 16.40
CA VAL A 166 -15.42 -6.86 15.82
C VAL A 166 -16.88 -7.17 16.07
N VAL A 167 -17.56 -7.68 15.05
CA VAL A 167 -18.93 -8.19 15.14
C VAL A 167 -18.87 -9.71 15.17
N ASP A 168 -19.44 -10.31 16.21
CA ASP A 168 -19.51 -11.76 16.33
C ASP A 168 -20.59 -12.39 15.43
N GLU A 169 -20.67 -13.72 15.40
CA GLU A 169 -21.68 -14.45 14.62
C GLU A 169 -23.12 -14.16 15.06
N GLY A 170 -23.31 -13.67 16.29
CA GLY A 170 -24.61 -13.27 16.84
C GLY A 170 -25.01 -11.83 16.48
N GLY A 171 -24.14 -11.08 15.80
CA GLY A 171 -24.36 -9.67 15.46
C GLY A 171 -24.02 -8.70 16.60
N SER A 172 -23.39 -9.16 17.68
CA SER A 172 -22.93 -8.28 18.76
C SER A 172 -21.56 -7.72 18.44
N ALA A 173 -21.44 -6.40 18.43
CA ALA A 173 -20.17 -5.70 18.28
C ALA A 173 -19.48 -5.50 19.63
N HIS A 174 -18.16 -5.60 19.66
CA HIS A 174 -17.30 -5.33 20.83
C HIS A 174 -15.93 -4.80 20.40
N VAL A 175 -15.20 -4.17 21.32
CA VAL A 175 -13.85 -3.64 21.05
C VAL A 175 -12.78 -4.66 21.43
N GLU A 176 -11.95 -5.05 20.45
CA GLU A 176 -10.68 -5.74 20.73
C GLU A 176 -9.54 -4.71 20.85
N ALA A 177 -9.00 -4.53 22.07
CA ALA A 177 -7.89 -3.61 22.35
C ALA A 177 -6.52 -4.33 22.35
N GLY A 178 -5.51 -3.74 21.71
CA GLY A 178 -4.14 -4.24 21.59
C GLY A 178 -3.52 -4.09 20.19
N VAL A 179 -2.20 -4.26 20.09
CA VAL A 179 -1.44 -4.03 18.84
C VAL A 179 -1.27 -5.33 18.05
N GLY A 180 -2.15 -5.54 17.08
CA GLY A 180 -2.18 -6.76 16.28
C GLY A 180 -2.82 -7.95 17.01
N ARG A 181 -3.11 -9.02 16.25
CA ARG A 181 -3.95 -10.14 16.71
C ARG A 181 -3.45 -10.80 18.01
N PHE A 182 -2.16 -11.10 18.10
CA PHE A 182 -1.59 -11.79 19.27
C PHE A 182 -1.64 -10.95 20.55
N ASP A 183 -1.36 -9.64 20.46
CA ASP A 183 -1.44 -8.77 21.62
C ASP A 183 -2.90 -8.58 22.07
N ARG A 184 -3.87 -8.64 21.14
CA ARG A 184 -5.30 -8.60 21.45
C ARG A 184 -5.81 -9.89 22.09
N GLU A 185 -5.40 -11.05 21.59
CA GLU A 185 -5.73 -12.35 22.20
C GLU A 185 -5.17 -12.46 23.63
N VAL A 186 -3.90 -12.07 23.81
CA VAL A 186 -3.26 -12.05 25.14
C VAL A 186 -3.88 -10.98 26.04
N GLY A 187 -4.20 -9.80 25.50
CA GLY A 187 -4.89 -8.73 26.21
C GLY A 187 -6.28 -9.17 26.70
N ALA A 188 -7.08 -9.78 25.82
CA ALA A 188 -8.40 -10.32 26.16
C ALA A 188 -8.32 -11.37 27.28
N MET A 189 -7.29 -12.23 27.28
CA MET A 189 -7.07 -13.20 28.35
C MET A 189 -6.57 -12.56 29.66
N MET A 190 -5.65 -11.60 29.59
CA MET A 190 -5.08 -10.93 30.77
C MET A 190 -6.03 -9.94 31.43
N PHE A 191 -7.00 -9.43 30.67
CA PHE A 191 -7.96 -8.41 31.09
C PHE A 191 -9.41 -8.90 30.99
N ALA A 192 -9.65 -10.21 31.01
CA ALA A 192 -10.98 -10.81 30.89
C ALA A 192 -12.00 -10.31 31.93
N GLU A 193 -11.53 -9.74 33.05
CA GLU A 193 -12.37 -9.18 34.12
C GLU A 193 -12.56 -7.65 34.02
N LEU A 194 -11.93 -6.96 33.06
CA LEU A 194 -12.12 -5.52 32.84
C LEU A 194 -13.31 -5.24 31.92
N ALA A 195 -13.96 -4.10 32.11
CA ALA A 195 -14.86 -3.55 31.10
C ALA A 195 -14.05 -3.19 29.84
N GLU A 196 -14.68 -3.30 28.66
CA GLU A 196 -14.01 -3.02 27.37
C GLU A 196 -13.37 -1.63 27.31
N THR A 197 -14.03 -0.62 27.90
CA THR A 197 -13.52 0.75 27.99
C THR A 197 -12.25 0.86 28.82
N ASP A 198 -12.14 0.10 29.92
CA ASP A 198 -10.96 0.09 30.78
C ASP A 198 -9.79 -0.63 30.10
N ALA A 199 -10.06 -1.74 29.41
CA ALA A 199 -9.07 -2.45 28.63
C ALA A 199 -8.51 -1.56 27.49
N LEU A 200 -9.40 -0.84 26.79
CA LEU A 200 -9.05 0.14 25.77
C LEU A 200 -8.17 1.25 26.34
N ALA A 201 -8.60 1.93 27.40
CA ALA A 201 -7.85 3.01 28.02
C ALA A 201 -6.42 2.59 28.42
N ARG A 202 -6.28 1.39 28.99
CA ARG A 202 -4.96 0.83 29.36
C ARG A 202 -4.08 0.52 28.15
N ALA A 203 -4.66 0.01 27.07
CA ALA A 203 -3.94 -0.23 25.82
C ALA A 203 -3.43 1.10 25.23
N VAL A 204 -4.28 2.12 25.17
CA VAL A 204 -3.91 3.46 24.72
C VAL A 204 -2.78 4.04 25.57
N GLU A 205 -2.90 4.01 26.90
CA GLU A 205 -1.86 4.50 27.82
C GLU A 205 -0.52 3.77 27.62
N PHE A 206 -0.55 2.44 27.43
CA PHE A 206 0.65 1.65 27.18
C PHE A 206 1.34 2.03 25.87
N VAL A 207 0.56 2.21 24.80
CA VAL A 207 1.10 2.58 23.48
C VAL A 207 1.61 4.02 23.49
N ALA A 208 0.88 4.97 24.09
CA ALA A 208 1.24 6.38 24.17
C ALA A 208 2.60 6.63 24.82
N ARG A 209 3.00 5.80 25.80
CA ARG A 209 4.33 5.88 26.43
C ARG A 209 5.49 5.68 25.43
N HIS A 210 5.26 4.89 24.39
CA HIS A 210 6.29 4.48 23.42
C HIS A 210 6.13 5.16 22.07
N ARG A 211 4.89 5.32 21.58
CA ARG A 211 4.52 5.86 20.28
C ARG A 211 4.40 7.38 20.35
N ARG A 212 5.53 8.05 20.59
CA ARG A 212 5.60 9.51 20.69
C ARG A 212 6.96 10.02 20.23
N ALA A 213 7.08 11.32 19.99
CA ALA A 213 8.32 11.92 19.55
C ALA A 213 9.46 11.70 20.55
N GLY A 214 10.67 11.48 20.04
CA GLY A 214 11.87 11.39 20.89
C GLY A 214 11.89 10.23 21.88
N ALA A 215 10.90 9.32 21.85
CA ALA A 215 10.89 8.14 22.69
C ALA A 215 12.07 7.21 22.34
N PRO A 216 12.64 6.49 23.33
CA PRO A 216 13.61 5.44 23.05
C PRO A 216 13.08 4.43 22.02
N ARG A 217 13.97 3.85 21.22
CA ARG A 217 13.60 2.89 20.18
C ARG A 217 12.80 1.72 20.78
N HIS A 218 11.58 1.51 20.26
CA HIS A 218 10.66 0.47 20.72
C HIS A 218 9.86 -0.08 19.54
N PRO A 219 9.53 -1.39 19.45
CA PRO A 219 8.77 -1.93 18.31
C PRO A 219 7.51 -1.11 17.96
N LEU A 220 6.74 -0.69 18.97
CA LEU A 220 5.54 0.13 18.78
C LEU A 220 5.81 1.45 18.04
N ASN A 221 6.96 2.10 18.23
CA ASN A 221 7.30 3.35 17.54
C ASN A 221 8.07 3.17 16.23
N GLN A 222 8.19 1.92 15.74
CA GLN A 222 8.85 1.59 14.49
C GLN A 222 7.90 0.96 13.45
N LEU A 223 6.72 0.50 13.88
CA LEU A 223 5.71 -0.08 12.97
C LEU A 223 4.96 1.01 12.21
N VAL A 224 4.53 0.69 10.99
CA VAL A 224 3.67 1.53 10.14
C VAL A 224 4.03 3.03 10.15
N PRO A 225 5.31 3.40 9.93
CA PRO A 225 5.75 4.80 9.97
C PRO A 225 5.03 5.69 8.96
N ASP A 226 4.58 5.13 7.84
CA ASP A 226 3.76 5.79 6.83
C ASP A 226 2.40 6.26 7.38
N ARG A 227 1.74 5.45 8.25
CA ARG A 227 0.50 5.85 8.94
C ARG A 227 0.76 6.91 10.00
N TRP A 228 1.92 6.90 10.67
CA TRP A 228 2.29 7.98 11.58
C TRP A 228 2.48 9.28 10.80
N LEU A 229 3.23 9.26 9.69
CA LEU A 229 3.37 10.42 8.82
C LEU A 229 1.99 10.96 8.39
N ARG A 230 1.07 10.08 7.98
CA ARG A 230 -0.31 10.49 7.67
C ARG A 230 -1.00 11.17 8.86
N SER A 231 -0.92 10.60 10.06
CA SER A 231 -1.50 11.20 11.27
C SER A 231 -0.92 12.60 11.57
N VAL A 232 0.38 12.81 11.35
CA VAL A 232 0.99 14.14 11.45
C VAL A 232 0.42 15.10 10.41
N LEU A 233 0.26 14.66 9.16
CA LEU A 233 -0.30 15.49 8.10
C LEU A 233 -1.79 15.76 8.28
N VAL A 234 -2.55 14.85 8.88
CA VAL A 234 -3.95 15.08 9.26
C VAL A 234 -4.04 16.17 10.33
N ALA A 235 -3.14 16.16 11.32
CA ALA A 235 -3.06 17.20 12.33
C ALA A 235 -2.53 18.54 11.76
N GLU A 236 -1.63 18.49 10.78
CA GLU A 236 -0.97 19.67 10.19
C GLU A 236 -1.07 19.69 8.64
N PRO A 237 -2.29 19.83 8.07
CA PRO A 237 -2.55 19.65 6.64
C PRO A 237 -1.81 20.65 5.75
N ALA A 238 -1.51 21.85 6.28
CA ALA A 238 -0.80 22.89 5.55
C ALA A 238 0.60 22.46 5.07
N ARG A 239 1.22 21.46 5.71
CA ARG A 239 2.54 20.91 5.31
C ARG A 239 2.58 20.34 3.90
N VAL A 240 1.42 19.91 3.39
CA VAL A 240 1.24 19.39 2.02
C VAL A 240 0.30 20.25 1.18
N GLY A 241 0.09 21.51 1.60
CA GLY A 241 -0.82 22.44 0.94
C GLY A 241 -2.30 22.06 1.06
N ALA A 242 -2.66 21.24 2.05
CA ALA A 242 -4.03 20.90 2.37
C ALA A 242 -4.63 21.89 3.37
N ARG A 243 -5.95 22.08 3.30
CA ARG A 243 -6.73 22.80 4.32
C ARG A 243 -7.19 21.85 5.41
N GLU A 244 -7.66 20.68 5.01
CA GLU A 244 -8.15 19.62 5.88
C GLU A 244 -7.83 18.28 5.24
N LEU A 245 -7.62 17.27 6.08
CA LEU A 245 -7.39 15.89 5.67
C LEU A 245 -8.12 14.96 6.64
N GLN A 246 -8.65 13.87 6.12
CA GLN A 246 -9.18 12.76 6.90
C GLN A 246 -8.56 11.45 6.41
N PRO A 247 -8.18 10.54 7.32
CA PRO A 247 -7.60 9.26 6.96
C PRO A 247 -8.62 8.36 6.24
N VAL A 248 -8.15 7.55 5.30
CA VAL A 248 -8.94 6.51 4.63
C VAL A 248 -8.10 5.24 4.44
N GLY A 249 -8.76 4.10 4.29
CA GLY A 249 -8.10 2.84 3.91
C GLY A 249 -7.51 2.90 2.50
N SER A 250 -6.59 1.99 2.18
CA SER A 250 -6.03 1.85 0.82
C SER A 250 -6.92 0.96 -0.06
N ALA A 251 -6.85 1.17 -1.38
CA ALA A 251 -7.56 0.41 -2.41
C ALA A 251 -7.17 -1.08 -2.42
N ILE A 252 -5.96 -1.39 -1.95
CA ILE A 252 -5.52 -2.73 -1.57
C ILE A 252 -5.23 -2.71 -0.07
N ALA A 253 -6.03 -3.44 0.70
CA ALA A 253 -5.88 -3.49 2.14
C ALA A 253 -4.53 -4.09 2.55
N ARG A 254 -3.95 -3.54 3.61
CA ARG A 254 -2.70 -4.08 4.17
C ARG A 254 -2.97 -5.44 4.84
N THR A 255 -2.10 -6.41 4.59
CA THR A 255 -2.25 -7.77 5.14
C THR A 255 -1.76 -7.90 6.58
N SER A 256 -0.81 -7.05 7.02
CA SER A 256 -0.30 -7.01 8.39
C SER A 256 0.46 -5.73 8.70
N LEU A 257 0.66 -5.40 9.98
CA LEU A 257 1.47 -4.25 10.42
C LEU A 257 2.95 -4.29 9.98
N ARG A 258 3.44 -5.46 9.57
CA ARG A 258 4.82 -5.64 9.06
C ARG A 258 4.91 -5.50 7.54
N ALA A 259 3.78 -5.61 6.84
CA ALA A 259 3.74 -5.42 5.40
C ALA A 259 4.10 -3.96 5.09
N ARG A 260 4.96 -3.79 4.08
CA ARG A 260 5.14 -2.47 3.47
C ARG A 260 3.83 -2.06 2.83
N GLY A 261 3.52 -0.78 2.90
CA GLY A 261 2.32 -0.21 2.34
C GLY A 261 2.38 1.30 2.40
N VAL A 262 1.31 1.91 1.92
CA VAL A 262 1.10 3.36 2.00
C VAL A 262 0.01 3.68 3.02
N ALA A 263 -0.13 4.96 3.36
CA ALA A 263 -1.23 5.46 4.16
C ALA A 263 -1.85 6.68 3.48
N THR A 264 -3.15 6.63 3.21
CA THR A 264 -3.83 7.67 2.42
C THR A 264 -4.79 8.49 3.28
N ALA A 265 -4.85 9.78 2.97
CA ALA A 265 -5.85 10.72 3.46
C ALA A 265 -6.49 11.47 2.29
N VAL A 266 -7.74 11.89 2.46
CA VAL A 266 -8.48 12.70 1.49
C VAL A 266 -8.91 14.01 2.12
N GLY A 267 -9.12 15.05 1.32
CA GLY A 267 -9.59 16.33 1.82
C GLY A 267 -9.61 17.40 0.74
N THR A 268 -9.34 18.64 1.14
CA THR A 268 -9.31 19.78 0.23
C THR A 268 -8.00 20.56 0.33
N ASP A 269 -7.57 21.15 -0.78
CA ASP A 269 -6.45 22.10 -0.78
C ASP A 269 -6.87 23.49 -0.28
N LEU A 270 -5.91 24.42 -0.22
CA LEU A 270 -6.17 25.79 0.23
C LEU A 270 -7.20 26.54 -0.64
N ASP A 271 -7.35 26.15 -1.91
CA ASP A 271 -8.32 26.68 -2.86
C ASP A 271 -9.67 25.94 -2.81
N GLY A 272 -9.82 24.94 -1.94
CA GLY A 272 -11.03 24.13 -1.78
C GLY A 272 -11.19 23.03 -2.84
N ARG A 273 -10.13 22.68 -3.58
CA ARG A 273 -10.18 21.62 -4.60
C ARG A 273 -9.92 20.24 -3.96
N PRO A 274 -10.56 19.16 -4.43
CA PRO A 274 -10.34 17.82 -3.91
C PRO A 274 -8.86 17.40 -4.00
N LEU A 275 -8.37 16.84 -2.90
CA LEU A 275 -6.99 16.42 -2.71
C LEU A 275 -6.93 15.01 -2.13
N VAL A 276 -6.04 14.19 -2.67
CA VAL A 276 -5.65 12.89 -2.10
C VAL A 276 -4.16 12.98 -1.75
N VAL A 277 -3.82 12.65 -0.51
CA VAL A 277 -2.45 12.61 0.00
C VAL A 277 -2.11 11.18 0.37
N THR A 278 -1.11 10.60 -0.27
CA THR A 278 -0.61 9.26 0.06
C THR A 278 0.79 9.35 0.63
N CYS A 279 0.96 8.79 1.83
CA CYS A 279 2.19 8.83 2.61
C CYS A 279 2.98 7.53 2.44
N SER A 280 4.30 7.64 2.32
CA SER A 280 5.22 6.50 2.45
C SER A 280 6.52 6.95 3.09
N THR A 281 7.31 5.99 3.60
CA THR A 281 8.61 6.23 4.21
C THR A 281 9.60 5.15 3.76
N GLY A 282 10.87 5.52 3.68
CA GLY A 282 11.92 4.69 3.10
C GLY A 282 11.78 4.54 1.58
N VAL A 283 12.58 3.62 1.03
CA VAL A 283 12.57 3.32 -0.41
C VAL A 283 11.39 2.41 -0.73
N ASP A 284 10.40 2.98 -1.40
CA ASP A 284 9.17 2.29 -1.80
C ASP A 284 8.82 2.59 -3.27
N LEU A 285 9.06 1.61 -4.14
CA LEU A 285 8.70 1.72 -5.55
C LEU A 285 7.19 1.57 -5.78
N GLU A 286 6.45 0.98 -4.84
CA GLU A 286 5.01 0.79 -4.93
C GLU A 286 4.20 2.02 -4.51
N LEU A 287 4.84 3.07 -4.00
CA LEU A 287 4.17 4.32 -3.62
C LEU A 287 3.32 4.88 -4.78
N VAL A 288 3.92 5.08 -5.97
CA VAL A 288 3.21 5.74 -7.08
C VAL A 288 2.02 4.93 -7.58
N PRO A 289 2.14 3.64 -7.90
CA PRO A 289 0.98 2.89 -8.39
C PRO A 289 -0.05 2.61 -7.29
N SER A 290 0.33 2.58 -6.00
CA SER A 290 -0.65 2.46 -4.90
C SER A 290 -1.42 3.75 -4.69
N ALA A 291 -0.73 4.89 -4.64
CA ALA A 291 -1.34 6.21 -4.50
C ALA A 291 -2.31 6.55 -5.65
N ALA A 292 -1.95 6.14 -6.88
CA ALA A 292 -2.84 6.32 -8.02
C ALA A 292 -4.13 5.48 -7.91
N ASP A 293 -4.03 4.27 -7.36
CA ASP A 293 -5.18 3.37 -7.13
C ASP A 293 -6.05 3.88 -5.97
N ASP A 294 -5.43 4.39 -4.90
CA ASP A 294 -6.14 5.04 -3.81
C ASP A 294 -6.89 6.30 -4.29
N ARG A 295 -6.28 7.11 -5.16
CA ARG A 295 -7.00 8.21 -5.82
C ARG A 295 -8.19 7.70 -6.63
N LEU A 296 -8.02 6.62 -7.40
CA LEU A 296 -9.10 6.04 -8.18
C LEU A 296 -10.25 5.52 -7.29
N ALA A 297 -9.94 4.96 -6.12
CA ALA A 297 -10.92 4.46 -5.17
C ALA A 297 -11.72 5.60 -4.51
N HIS A 298 -11.04 6.66 -4.07
CA HIS A 298 -11.65 7.66 -3.19
C HIS A 298 -12.08 8.94 -3.87
N ALA A 299 -11.29 9.44 -4.82
CA ALA A 299 -11.56 10.71 -5.51
C ALA A 299 -10.84 10.75 -6.87
N PRO A 300 -11.40 10.10 -7.92
CA PRO A 300 -10.73 9.91 -9.21
C PRO A 300 -10.21 11.20 -9.87
N ASP A 301 -10.89 12.32 -9.57
CA ASP A 301 -10.60 13.63 -10.14
C ASP A 301 -9.70 14.53 -9.27
N ALA A 302 -9.33 14.08 -8.07
CA ALA A 302 -8.53 14.87 -7.14
C ALA A 302 -7.08 15.05 -7.61
N ARG A 303 -6.47 16.15 -7.17
CA ARG A 303 -5.01 16.30 -7.19
C ARG A 303 -4.41 15.21 -6.30
N LEU A 304 -3.30 14.61 -6.75
CA LEU A 304 -2.59 13.57 -6.00
C LEU A 304 -1.27 14.12 -5.50
N VAL A 305 -1.07 14.07 -4.18
CA VAL A 305 0.19 14.40 -3.51
C VAL A 305 0.77 13.13 -2.90
N LEU A 306 2.05 12.89 -3.17
CA LEU A 306 2.86 11.84 -2.59
C LEU A 306 3.74 12.46 -1.51
N ALA A 307 3.37 12.26 -0.25
CA ALA A 307 4.09 12.82 0.89
C ALA A 307 5.15 11.83 1.38
N VAL A 308 6.41 12.24 1.36
CA VAL A 308 7.54 11.43 1.81
C VAL A 308 8.49 12.28 2.65
N PRO A 309 9.23 11.70 3.61
CA PRO A 309 10.33 12.42 4.26
C PRO A 309 11.35 12.93 3.24
N GLU A 310 12.02 14.05 3.54
CA GLU A 310 13.03 14.66 2.66
C GLU A 310 14.09 13.67 2.17
N ARG A 311 14.60 12.82 3.08
CA ARG A 311 15.59 11.77 2.74
C ARG A 311 15.05 10.69 1.79
N ASP A 312 13.73 10.53 1.71
CA ASP A 312 13.04 9.51 0.93
C ASP A 312 12.52 10.07 -0.42
N ALA A 313 12.68 11.37 -0.68
CA ALA A 313 12.31 12.04 -1.92
C ALA A 313 13.26 11.68 -3.08
N LEU A 314 13.20 10.43 -3.55
CA LEU A 314 14.08 9.90 -4.56
C LEU A 314 13.69 10.32 -5.99
N PRO A 315 14.66 10.51 -6.91
CA PRO A 315 14.37 10.84 -8.31
C PRO A 315 13.46 9.84 -9.01
N VAL A 316 13.61 8.54 -8.72
CA VAL A 316 12.79 7.47 -9.30
C VAL A 316 11.30 7.64 -8.98
N THR A 317 10.97 8.09 -7.77
CA THR A 317 9.58 8.34 -7.35
C THR A 317 8.98 9.49 -8.14
N THR A 318 9.74 10.57 -8.32
CA THR A 318 9.30 11.74 -9.09
C THR A 318 9.11 11.40 -10.57
N GLU A 319 9.97 10.55 -11.13
CA GLU A 319 9.86 10.11 -12.52
C GLU A 319 8.63 9.21 -12.74
N LEU A 320 8.45 8.19 -11.90
CA LEU A 320 7.26 7.33 -11.95
C LEU A 320 5.96 8.14 -11.77
N ALA A 321 5.96 9.16 -10.91
CA ALA A 321 4.79 10.03 -10.69
C ALA A 321 4.39 10.80 -11.96
N ARG A 322 5.34 11.13 -12.85
CA ARG A 322 5.08 11.77 -14.15
C ARG A 322 4.51 10.80 -15.18
N HIS A 323 4.76 9.50 -15.04
CA HIS A 323 4.23 8.47 -15.95
C HIS A 323 2.73 8.20 -15.75
N LEU A 324 2.12 8.70 -14.67
CA LEU A 324 0.66 8.62 -14.48
C LEU A 324 -0.08 9.43 -15.55
N ARG A 325 -1.26 8.95 -15.99
CA ARG A 325 -2.15 9.72 -16.89
C ARG A 325 -2.51 11.10 -16.32
N ARG A 326 -2.65 11.17 -15.00
CA ARG A 326 -2.78 12.40 -14.24
C ARG A 326 -1.59 12.44 -13.27
N PRO A 327 -0.52 13.19 -13.61
CA PRO A 327 0.69 13.24 -12.81
C PRO A 327 0.40 13.56 -11.34
N ALA A 328 1.24 13.02 -10.46
CA ALA A 328 1.21 13.32 -9.04
C ALA A 328 2.37 14.27 -8.67
N GLU A 329 2.18 15.02 -7.59
CA GLU A 329 3.20 15.87 -7.02
C GLU A 329 3.89 15.15 -5.87
N VAL A 330 5.22 15.15 -5.85
CA VAL A 330 5.99 14.64 -4.70
C VAL A 330 6.29 15.81 -3.77
N VAL A 331 5.81 15.74 -2.53
CA VAL A 331 6.06 16.74 -1.49
C VAL A 331 6.99 16.13 -0.45
N ALA A 332 8.15 16.76 -0.28
CA ALA A 332 9.11 16.41 0.75
C ALA A 332 8.68 17.03 2.09
N VAL A 333 8.52 16.19 3.11
CA VAL A 333 8.20 16.59 4.48
C VAL A 333 9.48 16.54 5.30
N ALA A 334 9.73 17.56 6.13
CA ALA A 334 10.92 17.63 6.98
C ALA A 334 11.15 16.32 7.76
N ASP A 335 12.41 15.89 7.84
CA ASP A 335 12.80 14.59 8.40
C ASP A 335 12.45 14.40 9.89
N ASP A 336 12.16 15.50 10.58
CA ASP A 336 11.72 15.58 11.97
C ASP A 336 10.18 15.52 12.13
N TRP A 337 9.45 15.11 11.09
CA TRP A 337 7.98 15.03 11.08
C TRP A 337 7.39 14.32 12.31
N ALA A 338 8.05 13.27 12.81
CA ALA A 338 7.58 12.54 13.99
C ALA A 338 7.71 13.36 15.29
N ALA A 339 8.63 14.33 15.32
CA ALA A 339 8.90 15.20 16.46
C ALA A 339 8.01 16.44 16.51
N ALA A 340 7.57 16.94 15.36
CA ALA A 340 6.80 18.17 15.28
C ALA A 340 5.33 18.02 15.74
N ALA A 341 4.83 16.78 15.84
CA ALA A 341 3.45 16.49 16.23
C ALA A 341 3.10 16.82 17.70
N GLU A 342 4.08 17.08 18.57
CA GLU A 342 3.85 17.35 20.01
C GLU A 342 3.63 18.84 20.35
N GLY A 343 3.63 19.74 19.36
CA GLY A 343 3.54 21.19 19.59
C GLY A 343 2.18 21.74 20.04
N LEU A 344 1.15 20.90 20.15
CA LEU A 344 -0.23 21.29 20.45
C LEU A 344 -0.87 20.27 21.41
N SER A 345 -0.48 20.33 22.68
CA SER A 345 -1.25 19.80 23.81
C SER A 345 -1.85 20.96 24.61
#